data_AF-A0A2J6XM72-F1
#
_entry.id   AF-A0A2J6XM72-F1
#
_cell.length_a   1.000
_cell.length_b   1.000
_cell.length_c   1.000
_cell.angle_alpha   90.00
_cell.angle_beta   90.00
_cell.angle_gamma   90.00
#
_symmetry.space_group_name_H-M   'P 1'
#
loop_
_entity.id
_entity.type
_entity.pdbx_description
1 polymer ?
#
loop_
_entity_poly.entity_id
_entity_poly.type
_entity_poly.pdbx_seq_one_letter_code
_entity_poly.pdbx_strand_id
1 'polypeptide(L)' 'MKQRVGEPNTRYTTVSIPITLYDRIKNLIQGTGFTSVSQFVIYVLRDVVANMEQEKMSSTISEEEKKEIIERLKNLGYI' A
#
# COMPACT_ATOMS: atom_id res chain seq x y z
N MET A 1 10.06 12.61 -27.52
CA MET A 1 9.69 11.34 -26.82
C MET A 1 8.18 11.16 -26.93
N LYS A 2 7.70 10.12 -27.59
CA LYS A 2 6.28 9.88 -27.88
C LYS A 2 5.57 9.41 -26.60
N GLN A 3 4.61 10.18 -26.09
CA GLN A 3 3.68 9.71 -25.06
C GLN A 3 2.75 8.65 -25.67
N ARG A 4 2.63 7.49 -25.01
CA ARG A 4 1.63 6.47 -25.35
C ARG A 4 0.31 6.85 -24.67
N VAL A 5 -0.75 7.04 -25.45
CA VAL A 5 -2.07 7.45 -25.00
C VAL A 5 -2.72 6.27 -24.25
N GLY A 6 -3.04 6.44 -22.96
CA GLY A 6 -3.85 5.48 -22.20
C GLY A 6 -3.42 5.19 -20.75
N GLU A 7 -2.23 5.60 -20.31
CA GLU A 7 -1.83 5.38 -18.91
C GLU A 7 -2.35 6.51 -17.99
N PRO A 8 -2.91 6.19 -16.81
CA PRO A 8 -3.17 7.20 -15.79
C PRO A 8 -1.87 7.97 -15.55
N ASN A 9 -1.98 9.29 -15.34
CA ASN A 9 -0.88 10.24 -15.25
C ASN A 9 -0.03 10.00 -13.98
N THR A 10 0.57 8.81 -13.90
CA THR A 10 1.26 8.28 -12.74
C THR A 10 2.64 8.88 -12.75
N ARG A 11 2.90 9.74 -11.76
CA ARG A 11 4.22 10.31 -11.56
C ARG A 11 5.07 9.30 -10.81
N TYR A 12 6.24 9.00 -11.35
CA TYR A 12 7.21 8.10 -10.72
C TYR A 12 8.28 8.89 -10.00
N THR A 13 8.76 8.33 -8.89
CA THR A 13 9.94 8.82 -8.18
C THR A 13 10.98 7.72 -8.11
N THR A 14 12.24 8.08 -7.89
CA THR A 14 13.36 7.13 -7.79
C THR A 14 13.71 6.93 -6.33
N VAL A 15 13.90 5.67 -5.93
CA VAL A 15 14.37 5.29 -4.59
C VAL A 15 15.69 4.55 -4.75
N SER A 16 16.72 5.04 -4.06
CA SER A 16 18.01 4.37 -4.01
C SER A 16 17.93 3.13 -3.13
N ILE A 17 18.34 1.98 -3.65
CA ILE A 17 18.47 0.73 -2.91
C ILE A 17 19.88 0.17 -3.09
N PRO A 18 20.44 -0.54 -2.09
CA PRO A 18 21.72 -1.22 -2.25
C PRO A 18 21.70 -2.16 -3.45
N ILE A 19 22.79 -2.18 -4.23
CA ILE A 19 22.92 -3.03 -5.43
C ILE A 19 22.71 -4.50 -5.06
N THR A 20 23.23 -4.92 -3.90
CA THR A 20 23.07 -6.29 -3.39
C THR A 20 21.61 -6.68 -3.20
N LEU A 21 20.75 -5.74 -2.75
CA LEU A 21 19.32 -6.00 -2.60
C LEU A 21 18.62 -6.03 -3.96
N TYR A 22 18.97 -5.11 -4.85
CA TYR A 22 18.46 -5.10 -6.22
C TYR A 22 18.71 -6.44 -6.93
N ASP A 23 19.94 -6.96 -6.86
CA ASP A 23 20.30 -8.22 -7.52
C ASP A 23 19.57 -9.43 -6.94
N ARG A 24 19.40 -9.46 -5.60
CA ARG A 24 18.59 -10.50 -4.95
C ARG A 24 17.15 -10.47 -5.43
N ILE A 25 16.54 -9.28 -5.51
CA ILE A 25 15.17 -9.13 -6.01
C ILE A 25 15.10 -9.52 -7.48
N LYS A 26 16.06 -9.07 -8.30
CA LYS A 26 16.13 -9.40 -9.71
C LYS A 26 16.16 -10.91 -9.94
N ASN A 27 16.94 -11.66 -9.16
CA ASN A 27 16.99 -13.11 -9.24
C ASN A 27 15.70 -13.76 -8.72
N LEU A 28 15.12 -13.23 -7.65
CA LEU A 28 13.87 -13.74 -7.05
C LEU A 28 12.70 -13.65 -8.03
N ILE A 29 12.64 -12.60 -8.85
CA ILE A 29 11.55 -12.41 -9.82
C ILE A 29 11.76 -13.15 -11.14
N GLN A 30 12.89 -13.83 -11.35
CA GLN A 30 13.11 -14.62 -12.57
C GLN A 30 12.10 -15.77 -12.64
N GLY A 31 11.46 -15.94 -13.80
CA GLY A 31 10.44 -16.97 -13.99
C GLY A 31 9.08 -16.66 -13.34
N THR A 32 8.93 -15.48 -12.73
CA THR A 32 7.64 -14.99 -12.25
C THR A 32 6.94 -14.13 -13.31
N GLY A 33 5.69 -13.71 -13.04
CA GLY A 33 4.96 -12.76 -13.89
C GLY A 33 5.43 -11.30 -13.78
N PHE A 34 6.46 -11.00 -12.99
CA PHE A 34 6.97 -9.64 -12.85
C PHE A 34 7.93 -9.30 -13.98
N THR A 35 7.67 -8.19 -14.68
CA THR A 35 8.45 -7.71 -15.82
C THR A 35 9.65 -6.85 -15.41
N SER A 36 9.65 -6.35 -14.17
CA SER A 36 10.72 -5.50 -13.63
C SER A 36 10.78 -5.53 -12.10
N VAL A 37 11.96 -5.18 -11.57
CA VAL A 37 12.14 -4.97 -10.12
C VAL A 37 11.21 -3.88 -9.61
N SER A 38 11.02 -2.80 -10.38
CA SER A 38 10.09 -1.71 -10.02
C SER A 38 8.65 -2.21 -9.87
N GLN A 39 8.17 -3.05 -10.80
CA GLN A 39 6.82 -3.62 -10.70
C GLN A 39 6.66 -4.46 -9.43
N PHE A 40 7.65 -5.30 -9.12
CA PHE A 40 7.65 -6.12 -7.91
C PHE A 40 7.64 -5.25 -6.64
N VAL A 41 8.52 -4.24 -6.57
CA VAL A 41 8.59 -3.34 -5.42
C VAL A 41 7.28 -2.57 -5.24
N ILE A 42 6.67 -2.07 -6.31
CA ILE A 42 5.37 -1.38 -6.26
C ILE A 42 4.28 -2.32 -5.71
N TYR A 43 4.26 -3.58 -6.16
CA TYR A 43 3.31 -4.57 -5.68
C TYR A 43 3.44 -4.81 -4.18
N VAL A 44 4.66 -5.07 -3.70
CA VAL A 44 4.94 -5.33 -2.28
C VAL A 44 4.66 -4.10 -1.42
N LEU A 45 5.10 -2.92 -1.85
CA LEU A 45 4.89 -1.69 -1.08
C LEU A 45 3.41 -1.33 -0.97
N ARG A 46 2.58 -1.63 -1.98
CA ARG A 46 1.15 -1.38 -1.91
C ARG A 46 0.49 -2.18 -0.79
N ASP A 47 0.84 -3.45 -0.67
CA ASP A 47 0.30 -4.33 0.36
C ASP A 47 0.77 -3.91 1.77
N VAL A 48 2.08 -3.66 1.92
CA VAL A 48 2.65 -3.22 3.20
C VAL A 48 2.05 -1.90 3.67
N VAL A 49 1.93 -0.90 2.79
CA VAL A 49 1.35 0.39 3.15
C VAL A 49 -0.13 0.26 3.51
N ALA A 50 -0.92 -0.51 2.75
CA ALA A 50 -2.32 -0.73 3.06
C ALA A 50 -2.53 -1.35 4.45
N ASN A 51 -1.72 -2.36 4.80
CA ASN A 51 -1.77 -2.98 6.13
C ASN A 51 -1.38 -2.00 7.24
N MET A 52 -0.31 -1.21 7.04
CA MET A 52 0.11 -0.19 8.00
C MET A 52 -0.92 0.93 8.19
N GLU A 53 -1.62 1.33 7.13
CA GLU A 53 -2.69 2.32 7.20
C GLU A 53 -3.90 1.78 7.96
N GLN A 54 -4.27 0.52 7.73
CA GLN A 54 -5.34 -0.15 8.47
C GLN A 54 -5.02 -0.29 9.96
N GLU A 55 -3.80 -0.71 10.31
CA GLU A 55 -3.35 -0.79 11.71
C GLU A 55 -3.39 0.58 12.38
N LYS A 56 -2.89 1.62 11.70
CA LYS A 56 -2.97 3.01 12.20
C LYS A 56 -4.39 3.48 12.39
N MET A 57 -5.31 3.21 11.46
CA MET A 57 -6.73 3.56 11.63
C MET A 57 -7.34 2.81 12.81
N SER A 58 -7.03 1.51 12.97
CA SER A 58 -7.51 0.70 14.08
C SER A 58 -6.93 1.14 15.43
N SER A 59 -5.70 1.65 15.47
CA SER A 59 -5.07 2.18 16.68
C SER A 59 -5.44 3.63 16.97
N THR A 60 -5.94 4.38 15.98
CA THR A 60 -6.34 5.79 16.14
C THR A 60 -7.72 5.89 16.79
N ILE A 61 -8.60 4.90 16.60
CA ILE A 61 -9.88 4.86 17.32
C ILE A 61 -9.64 4.14 18.65
N SER A 62 -9.59 4.90 19.74
CA SER A 62 -9.46 4.31 21.08
C SER A 62 -10.67 3.43 21.39
N GLU A 63 -10.50 2.43 22.26
CA GLU A 63 -11.63 1.61 22.73
C GLU A 63 -12.72 2.47 23.41
N GLU A 64 -12.35 3.60 24.01
CA GLU A 64 -13.29 4.61 24.51
C GLU A 64 -14.07 5.30 23.40
N GLU A 65 -13.42 5.71 22.30
CA GLU A 65 -14.09 6.33 21.15
C GLU A 65 -15.04 5.33 20.46
N LYS A 66 -14.67 4.05 20.38
CA LYS A 66 -15.59 3.01 19.89
C LYS A 66 -16.85 2.92 20.76
N LYS A 67 -16.71 2.98 22.08
CA LYS A 67 -17.87 2.98 23.00
C LYS A 67 -18.77 4.19 22.80
N GLU A 68 -18.21 5.39 22.69
CA GLU A 68 -18.98 6.61 22.41
C GLU A 68 -19.72 6.54 21.06
N ILE A 69 -19.05 6.02 20.02
CA ILE A 69 -19.66 5.84 18.70
C ILE A 69 -20.82 4.84 18.79
N ILE A 70 -20.65 3.71 19.46
CA ILE A 70 -21.70 2.70 19.65
C ILE A 70 -22.88 3.28 20.43
N GLU A 71 -22.62 4.05 21.49
CA GLU A 71 -23.67 4.69 22.29
C GLU A 71 -24.45 5.74 21.46
N ARG A 72 -23.76 6.55 20.66
CA ARG A 72 -24.40 7.46 19.70
C ARG A 72 -25.25 6.71 18.68
N LEU A 73 -24.77 5.60 18.13
CA LEU A 73 -25.50 4.80 17.14
C LEU A 73 -26.78 4.19 17.74
N LYS A 74 -26.74 3.70 18.99
CA LYS A 74 -27.92 3.24 19.73
C LYS A 74 -28.94 4.35 19.93
N ASN A 75 -28.47 5.54 20.36
CA ASN A 75 -29.35 6.70 20.57
C ASN A 75 -30.00 7.19 19.28
N LEU A 76 -29.35 6.96 18.13
CA LEU A 76 -29.87 7.29 16.80
C LEU A 76 -30.71 6.16 16.18
N GLY A 77 -30.81 4.99 16.82
CA GLY A 77 -31.63 3.85 16.36
C GLY A 77 -31.03 3.07 15.19
N TYR A 78 -29.73 3.17 14.95
CA TYR A 78 -29.04 2.39 13.90
C TYR A 78 -28.69 0.97 14.36
N ILE A 79 -28.67 0.71 15.67
CA ILE A 79 -28.39 -0.57 16.34
C ILE A 79 -29.29 -0.67 17.57
#